data_AF-A0A7V6SH35-F1
#
_entry.id   AF-A0A7V6SH35-F1
#
_cell.length_a   1.000
_cell.length_b   1.000
_cell.length_c   1.000
_cell.angle_alpha   90.00
_cell.angle_beta   90.00
_cell.angle_gamma   90.00
#
_symmetry.space_group_name_H-M   'P 1'
#
loop_
_entity.id
_entity.type
_entity.pdbx_description
1 polymer ?
#
loop_
_entity_poly.entity_id
_entity_poly.type
_entity_poly.pdbx_seq_one_letter_code
_entity_poly.pdbx_strand_id
1 'polypeptide(L)' 'MRVEIDPRSLPATGAWREGDPAGGRQFADLGLVELESGEDLPVTVAYETWGELAPDGSNAVLVL' A
#
# COMPACT_ATOMS: atom_id res chain seq x y z
N MET A 1 -0.75 31.79 7.45
CA MET A 1 -0.46 31.09 8.72
C MET A 1 -0.82 29.62 8.51
N ARG A 2 0.18 28.73 8.35
CA ARG A 2 -0.06 27.29 8.14
C ARG A 2 -0.02 26.65 9.52
N VAL A 3 -1.13 26.07 9.96
CA VAL A 3 -1.18 25.32 11.22
C VAL A 3 -0.50 23.98 10.97
N GLU A 4 0.54 23.70 11.73
CA GLU A 4 1.18 22.39 11.72
C GLU A 4 0.30 21.44 12.55
N ILE A 5 -0.43 20.56 11.86
CA ILE A 5 -1.28 19.56 12.48
C ILE A 5 -0.41 18.31 12.67
N ASP A 6 -0.28 17.80 13.90
CA ASP A 6 0.30 16.46 14.10
C ASP A 6 -0.68 15.44 13.47
N PRO A 7 -0.32 14.72 12.40
CA PRO A 7 -1.22 13.78 11.73
C PRO A 7 -1.68 12.61 12.62
N ARG A 8 -1.03 12.41 13.78
CA ARG A 8 -1.43 11.44 14.82
C ARG A 8 -2.49 11.99 15.79
N SER A 9 -2.67 13.31 15.82
CA SER A 9 -3.68 13.99 16.65
C SER A 9 -5.08 14.03 16.01
N LEU A 10 -5.17 13.70 14.72
CA LEU A 10 -6.44 13.49 14.04
C LEU A 10 -7.04 12.15 14.52
N PRO A 11 -8.30 12.10 14.96
CA PRO A 11 -8.93 10.86 15.38
C PRO A 11 -8.97 9.91 14.19
N ALA A 12 -8.03 8.97 14.16
CA ALA A 12 -7.94 7.99 13.10
C ALA A 12 -9.11 7.03 13.26
N THR A 13 -9.88 6.84 12.19
CA THR A 13 -10.94 5.85 12.08
C THR A 13 -10.44 4.39 12.09
N GLY A 14 -9.22 4.13 12.59
CA GLY A 14 -8.55 2.82 12.55
C GLY A 14 -7.73 2.56 11.28
N ALA A 15 -7.48 3.57 10.45
CA ALA A 15 -6.62 3.41 9.28
C ALA A 15 -5.16 3.12 9.68
N TRP A 16 -4.60 2.06 9.10
CA TRP A 16 -3.20 1.65 9.25
C TRP A 16 -2.25 2.76 8.78
N ARG A 17 -1.11 2.91 9.46
CA ARG A 17 0.01 3.78 9.10
C ARG A 17 1.30 2.99 9.04
N GLU A 18 2.29 3.52 8.32
CA GLU A 18 3.66 2.99 8.39
C GLU A 18 4.14 2.91 9.85
N GLY A 19 4.60 1.72 10.24
CA GLY A 19 4.99 1.40 11.62
C GLY A 19 3.89 0.73 12.45
N ASP A 20 2.62 0.80 12.06
CA ASP A 20 1.57 -0.01 12.67
C ASP A 20 1.75 -1.50 12.32
N PRO A 21 1.30 -2.44 13.16
CA PRO A 21 1.39 -3.86 12.88
C PRO A 21 0.87 -4.22 11.48
N ALA A 22 1.72 -4.85 10.67
CA ALA A 22 1.42 -5.18 9.28
C ALA A 22 0.30 -6.21 9.12
N GLY A 23 -0.01 -7.02 10.14
CA GLY A 23 -0.97 -8.11 10.01
C GLY A 23 -0.49 -9.16 9.01
N GLY A 24 -1.37 -9.61 8.11
CA GLY A 24 -1.01 -10.52 7.02
C GLY A 24 -0.38 -9.84 5.80
N ARG A 25 -0.31 -8.50 5.80
CA ARG A 25 0.10 -7.70 4.65
C ARG A 25 1.57 -7.86 4.34
N GLN A 26 1.83 -7.98 3.05
CA GLN A 26 3.13 -7.82 2.41
C GLN A 26 3.13 -6.48 1.66
N PHE A 27 4.32 -5.97 1.33
CA PHE A 27 4.47 -4.68 0.68
C PHE A 27 5.39 -4.82 -0.54
N ALA A 28 4.91 -4.33 -1.68
CA ALA A 28 5.68 -4.25 -2.93
C ALA A 28 6.04 -2.79 -3.20
N ASP A 29 7.34 -2.50 -3.26
CA ASP A 29 7.85 -1.20 -3.70
C ASP A 29 7.87 -1.16 -5.23
N LEU A 30 7.10 -0.25 -5.81
CA LEU A 30 7.00 -0.05 -7.26
C LEU A 30 7.88 1.12 -7.76
N GLY A 31 8.55 1.83 -6.85
CA GLY A 31 9.32 3.02 -7.18
C GLY A 31 8.44 4.16 -7.67
N LEU A 32 8.96 4.96 -8.61
CA LEU A 32 8.19 6.05 -9.23
C LEU A 32 7.24 5.49 -10.29
N VAL A 33 5.96 5.82 -10.14
CA VAL A 33 4.90 5.51 -11.10
C VAL A 33 4.36 6.81 -11.67
N GLU A 34 4.40 6.95 -13.00
CA GLU A 34 3.73 8.06 -13.70
C GLU A 34 2.21 7.81 -13.65
N LEU A 35 1.48 8.77 -13.07
CA LEU A 35 0.03 8.73 -12.95
C LEU A 35 -0.63 9.21 -14.24
N GLU A 36 -1.93 8.94 -14.41
CA GLU A 36 -2.70 9.45 -15.57
C GLU A 36 -2.73 10.99 -15.66
N SER A 37 -2.45 11.69 -14.55
CA SER A 37 -2.27 13.14 -14.53
C SER A 37 -0.95 13.62 -15.18
N GLY A 38 -0.02 12.70 -15.46
CA GLY A 38 1.34 12.99 -15.90
C GLY A 38 2.30 13.35 -14.76
N GLU A 39 1.91 13.16 -13.49
CA GLU A 39 2.78 13.36 -12.33
C GLU A 39 3.40 12.03 -11.88
N ASP A 40 4.64 12.08 -11.37
CA ASP A 40 5.31 10.91 -10.78
C ASP A 40 5.01 10.79 -9.28
N LEU A 41 4.67 9.58 -8.84
CA LEU A 41 4.46 9.26 -7.42
C LEU A 41 5.34 8.09 -6.99
N PRO A 42 6.12 8.19 -5.90
CA PRO A 42 6.72 7.02 -5.27
C PRO A 42 5.62 6.15 -4.64
N VAL A 43 5.50 4.89 -5.09
CA VAL A 43 4.40 3.99 -4.73
C VAL A 43 4.93 2.74 -4.04
N THR A 44 4.35 2.44 -2.87
CA THR A 44 4.41 1.12 -2.24
C THR A 44 2.99 0.58 -2.09
N VAL A 45 2.76 -0.65 -2.55
CA VAL A 45 1.44 -1.31 -2.51
C VAL A 45 1.42 -2.38 -1.42
N ALA A 46 0.45 -2.31 -0.52
CA ALA A 46 0.16 -3.38 0.42
C ALA A 46 -0.73 -4.45 -0.24
N TYR A 47 -0.40 -5.73 -0.08
CA TYR A 47 -1.18 -6.85 -0.60
C TYR A 47 -1.13 -8.06 0.34
N GLU A 48 -2.02 -9.02 0.12
CA GLU A 48 -2.03 -10.32 0.80
C GLU A 48 -2.22 -11.43 -0.23
N THR A 49 -1.76 -12.63 0.08
CA THR A 49 -1.87 -13.82 -0.78
C THR A 49 -2.50 -14.97 -0.03
N TRP A 50 -3.36 -15.73 -0.71
CA TRP A 50 -3.98 -16.94 -0.17
C TRP A 50 -3.78 -18.10 -1.14
N GLY A 51 -3.29 -19.23 -0.63
CA GLY A 51 -2.89 -20.38 -1.45
C GLY A 51 -1.42 -20.34 -1.87
N GLU A 52 -1.04 -21.24 -2.76
CA GLU A 52 0.32 -21.40 -3.27
C GLU A 52 0.36 -21.10 -4.78
N LEU A 53 1.38 -20.36 -5.22
CA LEU A 53 1.57 -20.05 -6.63
C LEU A 53 2.11 -21.28 -7.37
N ALA A 54 1.58 -21.58 -8.56
CA ALA A 54 2.13 -22.61 -9.42
C ALA A 54 3.58 -22.24 -9.85
N PRO A 55 4.48 -23.21 -10.07
CA PRO A 55 5.86 -22.91 -10.49
C PRO A 55 5.97 -22.08 -11.78
N ASP A 56 4.95 -22.15 -12.64
CA ASP A 56 4.84 -21.36 -13.88
C ASP A 56 4.03 -20.07 -13.73
N GLY A 57 3.52 -19.76 -12.53
CA GLY A 57 2.75 -18.57 -12.22
C GLY A 57 1.34 -18.51 -12.83
N SER A 58 0.85 -19.61 -13.41
CA SER A 58 -0.38 -19.63 -14.22
C SER A 58 -1.70 -19.48 -13.44
N ASN A 59 -1.67 -19.57 -12.11
CA ASN A 59 -2.85 -19.60 -11.25
C ASN A 59 -3.06 -18.31 -10.42
N ALA A 60 -2.34 -17.23 -10.72
CA ALA A 60 -2.54 -15.96 -10.04
C ALA A 60 -3.91 -15.35 -10.40
N VAL A 61 -4.70 -15.00 -9.36
CA VAL A 61 -5.96 -14.26 -9.50
C VAL A 61 -5.87 -13.01 -8.66
N LEU A 62 -6.07 -11.86 -9.29
CA LEU A 62 -6.10 -10.56 -8.62
C LEU A 62 -7.55 -10.23 -8.20
N VAL A 63 -7.72 -9.82 -6.95
CA VAL A 63 -8.99 -9.31 -6.41
C VAL A 63 -8.86 -7.81 -6.23
N LEU A 64 -9.73 -7.04 -6.88
CA LEU A 64 -9.75 -5.57 -6.91
C LEU A 64 -11.04 -5.01 -6.31
#